data_AF-A0A2G2WMH6-F1
#
_entry.id   AF-A0A2G2WMH6-F1
#
_cell.length_a   1.000
_cell.length_b   1.000
_cell.length_c   1.000
_cell.angle_alpha   90.00
_cell.angle_beta   90.00
_cell.angle_gamma   90.00
#
_symmetry.space_group_name_H-M   'P 1'
#
loop_
_entity.id
_entity.type
_entity.pdbx_description
1 polymer ?
#
loop_
_entity_poly.entity_id
_entity_poly.type
_entity_poly.pdbx_seq_one_letter_code
_entity_poly.pdbx_strand_id
1 'polypeptide(L)'
;MRTVHGETGSYIHLDKHSLHVRIFGSSDNVDRAEQRFIDSLLALHESKQLEVHLRGGFLPPDLMKRNVITFGPNLSVLKEKSSFPTQTTGDKAHCVVCLCELEDPYRLKACTHAFCRSCLLEQCESAIKSRKGFPMCCLRSGCREPFLLVDLKSLLSTAKLEELFRASLRSFVTANAGTYQFFPSPDCPSTYRIAVSDMEFGASFDDVCDACYGSMSDRIHMIN
;
A
#
# COMPACT_ATOMS: atom_id res chain seq x y z
N MET A 1 -20.31 -2.80 11.26
CA MET A 1 -20.86 -3.09 9.92
C MET A 1 -21.56 -4.45 9.86
N ARG A 2 -20.91 -5.57 10.21
CA ARG A 2 -21.57 -6.90 10.23
C ARG A 2 -22.81 -6.97 11.15
N THR A 3 -22.79 -6.26 12.27
CA THR A 3 -23.92 -6.19 13.22
C THR A 3 -25.15 -5.45 12.68
N VAL A 4 -24.96 -4.36 11.93
CA VAL A 4 -26.08 -3.58 11.38
C VAL A 4 -26.81 -4.37 10.28
N HIS A 5 -26.05 -5.08 9.45
CA HIS A 5 -26.60 -5.93 8.39
C HIS A 5 -27.49 -7.05 8.92
N GLY A 6 -27.07 -7.72 10.01
CA GLY A 6 -27.84 -8.82 10.62
C GLY A 6 -29.15 -8.39 11.30
N GLU A 7 -29.27 -7.13 11.72
CA GLU A 7 -30.41 -6.64 12.51
C GLU A 7 -31.44 -5.85 11.69
N THR A 8 -31.03 -5.20 10.60
CA THR A 8 -31.93 -4.36 9.78
C THR A 8 -32.25 -4.97 8.42
N GLY A 9 -31.55 -6.01 7.98
CA GLY A 9 -31.65 -6.54 6.62
C GLY A 9 -31.17 -5.56 5.55
N SER A 10 -30.50 -4.48 5.95
CA SER A 10 -29.98 -3.44 5.05
C SER A 10 -28.55 -3.78 4.64
N TYR A 11 -28.21 -3.56 3.37
CA TYR A 11 -26.85 -3.71 2.86
C TYR A 11 -26.15 -2.35 2.90
N ILE A 12 -24.97 -2.29 3.53
CA ILE A 12 -24.19 -1.04 3.67
C ILE A 12 -22.90 -1.18 2.88
N HIS A 13 -22.75 -0.37 1.84
CA HIS A 13 -21.54 -0.26 1.03
C HIS A 13 -20.73 0.96 1.46
N LEU A 14 -19.45 0.76 1.80
CA LEU A 14 -18.50 1.85 2.07
C LEU A 14 -17.45 1.86 0.97
N ASP A 15 -17.44 2.93 0.18
CA ASP A 15 -16.33 3.23 -0.71
C ASP A 15 -15.13 3.73 0.11
N LYS A 16 -14.05 2.96 0.13
CA LYS A 16 -12.83 3.27 0.91
C LYS A 16 -11.97 4.37 0.27
N HIS A 17 -12.20 4.71 -0.99
CA HIS A 17 -11.46 5.72 -1.73
C HIS A 17 -12.15 7.09 -1.67
N SER A 18 -13.49 7.12 -1.75
CA SER A 18 -14.29 8.35 -1.68
C SER A 18 -14.91 8.61 -0.30
N LEU A 19 -14.82 7.66 0.63
CA LEU A 19 -15.50 7.66 1.94
C LEU A 19 -17.03 7.76 1.83
N HIS A 20 -17.59 7.41 0.67
CA HIS A 20 -19.03 7.43 0.46
C HIS A 20 -19.68 6.17 1.04
N VAL A 21 -20.65 6.34 1.93
CA VAL A 21 -21.49 5.26 2.46
C VAL A 21 -22.80 5.22 1.68
N ARG A 22 -23.24 4.04 1.25
CA ARG A 22 -24.54 3.80 0.62
C ARG A 22 -25.26 2.69 1.36
N ILE A 23 -26.52 2.92 1.72
CA ILE A 23 -27.36 1.98 2.45
C ILE A 23 -28.50 1.57 1.54
N PHE A 24 -28.72 0.27 1.38
CA PHE A 24 -29.72 -0.31 0.50
C PHE A 24 -30.69 -1.17 1.31
N GLY A 25 -31.98 -1.04 1.05
CA GLY A 25 -33.06 -1.75 1.74
C GLY A 25 -34.43 -1.10 1.45
N SER A 26 -35.49 -1.57 2.13
CA SER A 26 -36.76 -0.82 2.17
C SER A 26 -36.56 0.53 2.88
N SER A 27 -37.41 1.53 2.59
CA SER A 27 -37.29 2.88 3.19
C SER A 27 -37.12 2.80 4.71
N ASP A 28 -38.01 2.09 5.39
CA ASP A 28 -37.97 1.90 6.85
C ASP A 28 -36.67 1.26 7.36
N ASN A 29 -36.06 0.36 6.57
CA ASN A 29 -34.81 -0.30 6.94
C ASN A 29 -33.57 0.53 6.62
N VAL A 30 -33.65 1.40 5.61
CA VAL A 30 -32.61 2.38 5.29
C VAL A 30 -32.57 3.44 6.37
N ASP A 31 -33.72 4.04 6.71
CA ASP A 31 -33.81 5.09 7.74
C ASP A 31 -33.30 4.59 9.09
N ARG A 32 -33.70 3.38 9.49
CA ARG A 32 -33.21 2.74 10.72
C ARG A 32 -31.71 2.44 10.70
N ALA A 33 -31.18 1.98 9.57
CA ALA A 33 -29.76 1.66 9.43
C ALA A 33 -28.90 2.93 9.39
N GLU A 34 -29.39 3.99 8.76
CA GLU A 34 -28.74 5.31 8.73
C GLU A 34 -28.65 5.90 10.13
N GLN A 35 -29.76 5.95 10.86
CA GLN A 35 -29.77 6.50 12.22
C GLN A 35 -28.83 5.73 13.15
N ARG A 36 -28.84 4.39 13.08
CA ARG A 36 -27.92 3.54 13.86
C ARG A 36 -26.45 3.73 13.47
N PHE A 37 -26.19 3.96 12.19
CA PHE A 37 -24.84 4.24 11.70
C PHE A 37 -24.33 5.57 12.26
N ILE A 38 -25.17 6.62 12.24
CA ILE A 38 -24.88 7.93 12.83
C ILE A 38 -24.63 7.80 14.34
N ASP A 39 -25.53 7.14 15.08
CA ASP A 39 -25.39 6.94 16.54
C ASP A 39 -24.09 6.20 16.88
N SER A 40 -23.73 5.18 16.08
CA SER A 40 -22.48 4.44 16.25
C SER A 40 -21.25 5.31 15.99
N LEU A 41 -21.31 6.20 14.99
CA LEU A 41 -20.24 7.15 14.70
C LEU A 41 -20.11 8.21 15.79
N LEU A 42 -21.22 8.72 16.32
CA LEU A 42 -21.22 9.66 17.44
C LEU A 42 -20.64 9.02 18.71
N ALA A 43 -21.05 7.80 19.04
CA ALA A 43 -20.47 7.06 20.15
C ALA A 43 -18.97 6.76 19.97
N LEU A 44 -18.52 6.50 18.74
CA LEU A 44 -17.10 6.36 18.41
C LEU A 44 -16.34 7.68 18.55
N HIS A 45 -16.93 8.80 18.14
CA HIS A 45 -16.35 10.13 18.28
C HIS A 45 -16.22 10.54 19.75
N GLU A 46 -17.24 10.25 20.56
CA GLU A 46 -17.23 10.55 22.00
C GLU A 46 -16.28 9.63 22.79
N SER A 47 -16.18 8.34 22.41
CA SER A 47 -15.27 7.38 23.08
C SER A 47 -13.82 7.45 22.59
N LYS A 48 -13.59 8.03 21.41
CA LYS A 48 -12.25 8.21 20.82
C LYS A 48 -12.12 9.63 20.31
N GLN A 49 -11.64 10.53 21.16
CA GLN A 49 -10.80 11.61 20.63
C GLN A 49 -9.69 10.93 19.81
N LEU A 50 -9.58 11.35 18.54
CA LEU A 50 -8.72 10.79 17.49
C LEU A 50 -7.24 10.72 17.92
N GLU A 51 -6.88 9.73 18.74
CA GLU A 51 -5.48 9.46 19.06
C GLU A 51 -4.89 8.64 17.91
N VAL A 52 -4.41 9.35 16.89
CA VAL A 52 -3.54 8.76 15.88
C VAL A 52 -2.24 8.40 16.58
N HIS A 53 -2.08 7.13 16.95
CA HIS A 53 -0.84 6.61 17.50
C HIS A 53 0.26 6.71 16.44
N LEU A 54 1.02 7.80 16.45
CA LEU A 54 2.19 8.03 15.58
C LEU A 54 3.42 7.18 15.96
N ARG A 55 3.27 6.16 16.82
CA ARG A 55 4.36 5.23 17.17
C ARG A 55 4.14 3.88 16.49
N GLY A 56 4.88 3.65 15.41
CA GLY A 56 5.08 2.32 14.85
C GLY A 56 5.72 1.40 15.89
N GLY A 57 5.12 0.23 16.10
CA GLY A 57 5.50 -0.76 17.12
C GLY A 57 6.82 -1.50 16.88
N PHE A 58 7.89 -0.81 16.47
CA PHE A 58 9.21 -1.42 16.20
C PHE A 58 10.41 -0.69 16.81
N LEU A 59 10.20 0.34 17.64
CA LEU A 59 11.31 1.02 18.30
C LEU A 59 11.41 0.54 19.76
N PRO A 60 12.56 -0.03 20.17
CA PRO A 60 12.74 -0.53 21.54
C PRO A 60 12.57 0.61 22.55
N PRO A 61 11.95 0.37 23.72
CA PRO A 61 11.56 1.42 24.67
C PRO A 61 12.73 2.25 25.22
N ASP A 62 13.96 1.79 25.06
CA ASP A 62 15.20 2.46 25.45
C ASP A 62 15.93 3.13 24.29
N LEU A 63 15.33 3.26 23.09
CA LEU A 63 15.99 3.83 21.91
C LEU A 63 16.55 5.23 22.15
N MET A 64 15.86 6.08 22.91
CA MET A 64 16.38 7.42 23.27
C MET A 64 17.54 7.34 24.27
N LYS A 65 17.48 6.42 25.25
CA LYS A 65 18.63 6.14 26.12
C LYS A 65 19.81 5.62 25.31
N ARG A 66 19.56 4.69 24.38
CA ARG A 66 20.59 4.08 23.54
C ARG A 66 21.21 5.08 22.58
N ASN A 67 20.42 6.00 22.00
CA ASN A 67 20.94 7.10 21.19
C ASN A 67 21.82 8.04 22.03
N VAL A 68 21.41 8.42 23.24
CA VAL A 68 22.21 9.27 24.14
C VAL A 68 23.47 8.55 24.64
N ILE A 69 23.41 7.24 24.90
CA ILE A 69 24.59 6.43 25.26
C ILE A 69 25.54 6.30 24.06
N THR A 70 25.02 6.13 22.85
CA THR A 70 25.81 5.85 21.64
C THR A 70 26.40 7.12 21.02
N PHE A 71 25.68 8.24 21.06
CA PHE A 71 26.06 9.49 20.38
C PHE A 71 26.32 10.65 21.35
N GLY A 72 26.13 10.46 22.65
CA GLY A 72 26.18 11.53 23.66
C GLY A 72 24.92 12.41 23.66
N PRO A 73 24.77 13.32 24.64
CA PRO A 73 23.68 14.30 24.65
C PRO A 73 23.83 15.35 23.54
N ASN A 74 25.03 15.46 22.95
CA ASN A 74 25.31 16.35 21.84
C ASN A 74 25.32 15.54 20.53
N LEU A 75 24.23 15.63 19.77
CA LEU A 75 24.01 14.89 18.52
C LEU A 75 24.90 15.37 17.35
N SER A 76 25.94 16.17 17.60
CA SER A 76 26.90 16.63 16.59
C SER A 76 27.59 15.47 15.85
N VAL A 77 27.75 14.32 16.51
CA VAL A 77 28.29 13.08 15.92
C VAL A 77 27.38 12.50 14.81
N LEU A 78 26.06 12.72 14.87
CA LEU A 78 25.15 12.35 13.77
C LEU A 78 25.36 13.24 12.54
N LYS A 79 25.84 14.46 12.74
CA LYS A 79 26.23 15.36 11.64
C LYS A 79 27.52 14.85 10.97
N GLU A 80 28.46 14.33 11.74
CA GLU A 80 29.69 13.73 11.21
C GLU A 80 29.48 12.36 10.54
N LYS A 81 28.55 11.53 11.03
CA LYS A 81 28.14 10.28 10.33
C LYS A 81 27.21 10.52 9.15
N SER A 82 26.66 11.72 9.01
CA SER A 82 26.04 12.21 7.78
C SER A 82 27.06 12.83 6.81
N SER A 83 28.37 12.62 7.02
CA SER A 83 29.40 12.93 6.03
C SER A 83 29.20 12.05 4.79
N PHE A 84 28.23 12.44 3.97
CA PHE A 84 28.37 12.38 2.54
C PHE A 84 29.68 13.12 2.21
N PRO A 85 30.52 12.59 1.32
CA PRO A 85 31.57 13.41 0.75
C PRO A 85 30.88 14.59 0.08
N THR A 86 30.90 15.74 0.75
CA THR A 86 30.72 17.02 0.10
C THR A 86 32.06 17.29 -0.54
N GLN A 87 32.33 16.63 -1.67
CA GLN A 87 33.44 17.06 -2.51
C GLN A 87 33.01 18.38 -3.16
N THR A 88 33.48 19.44 -2.52
CA THR A 88 34.22 20.55 -3.12
C THR A 88 34.22 20.64 -4.64
N THR A 89 33.95 21.87 -5.10
CA THR A 89 34.44 22.49 -6.34
C THR A 89 33.93 21.92 -7.67
N GLY A 90 32.90 22.56 -8.23
CA GLY A 90 32.72 22.67 -9.69
C GLY A 90 32.31 21.43 -10.49
N ASP A 91 32.24 20.24 -9.90
CA ASP A 91 31.81 19.02 -10.60
C ASP A 91 30.30 18.81 -10.48
N LYS A 92 29.61 18.74 -11.61
CA LYS A 92 28.17 18.50 -11.65
C LYS A 92 27.88 17.06 -11.22
N ALA A 93 26.92 16.88 -10.32
CA ALA A 93 26.53 15.54 -9.87
C ALA A 93 25.93 14.71 -11.02
N HIS A 94 26.38 13.46 -11.16
CA HIS A 94 25.95 12.53 -12.21
C HIS A 94 24.88 11.54 -11.72
N CYS A 95 23.92 11.25 -12.59
CA CYS A 95 22.90 10.22 -12.37
C CYS A 95 23.53 8.82 -12.51
N VAL A 96 23.24 7.96 -11.54
CA VAL A 96 23.87 6.63 -11.47
C VAL A 96 23.19 5.59 -12.36
N VAL A 97 22.06 5.97 -12.96
CA VAL A 97 21.27 5.13 -13.85
C VAL A 97 21.68 5.36 -15.30
N CYS A 98 21.69 6.61 -15.77
CA CYS A 98 22.07 6.96 -17.14
C CYS A 98 23.52 7.41 -17.30
N LEU A 99 24.25 7.64 -16.20
CA LEU A 99 25.64 8.14 -16.18
C LEU A 99 25.80 9.57 -16.75
N CYS A 100 24.70 10.25 -17.07
CA CYS A 100 24.70 11.65 -17.50
C CYS A 100 24.74 12.62 -16.31
N GLU A 101 25.00 13.90 -16.58
CA GLU A 101 24.72 14.97 -15.62
C GLU A 101 23.25 14.92 -15.19
N LEU A 102 22.96 15.28 -13.94
CA LEU A 102 21.58 15.30 -13.45
C LEU A 102 20.74 16.36 -14.18
N GLU A 103 19.82 15.88 -15.01
CA GLU A 103 18.77 16.66 -15.65
C GLU A 103 17.45 16.48 -14.88
N ASP A 104 16.78 17.59 -14.55
CA ASP A 104 15.57 17.62 -13.70
C ASP A 104 15.67 16.66 -12.49
N PRO A 105 16.60 16.91 -11.55
CA PRO A 105 16.89 15.97 -10.48
C PRO A 105 15.74 15.84 -9.49
N TYR A 106 15.33 14.60 -9.23
CA TYR A 106 14.42 14.27 -8.15
C TYR A 106 15.18 13.57 -7.00
N ARG A 107 14.96 14.02 -5.76
CA ARG A 107 15.55 13.46 -4.54
C ARG A 107 14.54 12.61 -3.78
N LEU A 108 14.85 11.32 -3.60
CA LEU A 108 14.04 10.39 -2.81
C LEU A 108 13.95 10.87 -1.36
N LYS A 109 12.77 10.86 -0.76
CA LYS A 109 12.59 11.43 0.59
C LYS A 109 13.24 10.60 1.70
N ALA A 110 13.32 9.28 1.55
CA ALA A 110 13.89 8.40 2.57
C ALA A 110 15.41 8.51 2.71
N CYS A 111 16.14 8.57 1.58
CA CYS A 111 17.62 8.54 1.57
C CYS A 111 18.30 9.77 0.96
N THR A 112 17.53 10.71 0.41
CA THR A 112 17.99 11.98 -0.22
C THR A 112 18.86 11.84 -1.47
N HIS A 113 19.11 10.61 -1.95
CA HIS A 113 19.80 10.36 -3.21
C HIS A 113 19.02 10.93 -4.40
N ALA A 114 19.75 11.56 -5.33
CA ALA A 114 19.21 12.22 -6.50
C ALA A 114 19.41 11.39 -7.78
N PHE A 115 18.42 11.44 -8.65
CA PHE A 115 18.40 10.80 -9.96
C PHE A 115 17.70 11.73 -10.97
N CYS A 116 17.94 11.57 -12.27
CA CYS A 116 17.10 12.24 -13.26
C CYS A 116 15.66 11.78 -13.08
N ARG A 117 14.70 12.70 -13.15
CA ARG A 117 13.27 12.38 -13.04
C ARG A 117 12.85 11.31 -14.07
N SER A 118 13.34 11.43 -15.30
CA SER A 118 13.12 10.45 -16.38
C SER A 118 13.57 9.04 -16.00
N CYS A 119 14.76 8.87 -15.42
CA CYS A 119 15.26 7.57 -14.98
C CYS A 119 14.38 6.90 -13.91
N LEU A 120 13.84 7.68 -12.96
CA LEU A 120 12.92 7.15 -11.95
C LEU A 120 11.57 6.75 -12.56
N LEU A 121 11.08 7.51 -13.53
CA LEU A 121 9.85 7.18 -14.27
C LEU A 121 10.02 5.89 -15.08
N GLU A 122 11.14 5.74 -15.80
CA GLU A 122 11.46 4.52 -16.55
C GLU A 122 11.61 3.30 -15.63
N GLN A 123 12.16 3.49 -14.42
CA GLN A 123 12.22 2.43 -13.42
C GLN A 123 10.80 1.96 -13.03
N CYS A 124 9.88 2.90 -12.77
CA CYS A 124 8.48 2.58 -12.47
C CYS A 124 7.80 1.87 -13.64
N GLU A 125 7.97 2.38 -14.86
CA GLU A 125 7.37 1.79 -16.06
C GLU A 125 7.90 0.37 -16.32
N SER A 126 9.20 0.16 -16.11
CA SER A 126 9.82 -1.17 -16.19
C SER A 126 9.26 -2.15 -15.15
N ALA A 127 9.04 -1.67 -13.93
CA ALA A 127 8.42 -2.48 -12.87
C ALA A 127 6.96 -2.83 -13.19
N ILE A 128 6.19 -1.89 -13.75
CA ILE A 128 4.81 -2.14 -14.22
C ILE A 128 4.79 -3.24 -15.29
N LYS A 129 5.59 -3.09 -16.35
CA LYS A 129 5.61 -4.02 -17.49
C LYS A 129 6.07 -5.42 -17.09
N SER A 130 7.16 -5.50 -16.34
CA SER A 130 7.78 -6.77 -15.95
C SER A 130 7.09 -7.45 -14.76
N ARG A 131 6.31 -6.70 -13.96
CA ARG A 131 5.76 -7.13 -12.67
C ARG A 131 6.83 -7.59 -11.68
N LYS A 132 8.04 -7.05 -11.81
CA LYS A 132 9.23 -7.37 -11.00
C LYS A 132 9.84 -6.08 -10.43
N GLY A 133 10.78 -6.22 -9.51
CA GLY A 133 11.46 -5.09 -8.89
C GLY A 133 10.67 -4.43 -7.75
N PHE A 134 9.70 -5.16 -7.18
CA PHE A 134 8.96 -4.73 -5.99
C PHE A 134 9.59 -5.31 -4.71
N PRO A 135 9.63 -4.55 -3.60
CA PRO A 135 9.29 -3.13 -3.52
C PRO A 135 10.31 -2.26 -4.28
N MET A 136 9.86 -1.11 -4.78
CA MET A 136 10.73 -0.15 -5.47
C MET A 136 11.73 0.42 -4.47
N CYS A 137 13.02 0.27 -4.74
CA CYS A 137 14.10 0.71 -3.86
C CYS A 137 15.08 1.64 -4.58
N CYS A 138 15.80 2.43 -3.80
CA CYS A 138 16.90 3.28 -4.27
C CYS A 138 17.94 2.45 -5.05
N LEU A 139 18.37 2.95 -6.22
CA LEU A 139 19.35 2.28 -7.10
C LEU A 139 20.81 2.61 -6.75
N ARG A 140 21.05 3.46 -5.74
CA ARG A 140 22.43 3.76 -5.34
C ARG A 140 23.02 2.53 -4.64
N SER A 141 24.21 2.10 -5.08
CA SER A 141 24.93 0.98 -4.46
C SER A 141 24.99 1.12 -2.94
N GLY A 142 24.62 0.06 -2.22
CA GLY A 142 24.57 0.02 -0.76
C GLY A 142 23.30 0.64 -0.13
N CYS A 143 22.49 1.39 -0.88
CA CYS A 143 21.21 1.91 -0.40
C CYS A 143 20.09 0.92 -0.75
N ARG A 144 19.24 0.60 0.23
CA ARG A 144 18.05 -0.26 0.04
C ARG A 144 16.76 0.41 0.51
N GLU A 145 16.80 1.72 0.72
CA GLU A 145 15.62 2.46 1.17
C GLU A 145 14.52 2.39 0.10
N PRO A 146 13.28 2.02 0.50
CA PRO A 146 12.17 1.95 -0.42
C PRO A 146 11.72 3.34 -0.86
N PHE A 147 11.08 3.41 -2.02
CA PHE A 147 10.41 4.62 -2.46
C PHE A 147 9.21 4.85 -1.55
N LEU A 148 9.05 6.06 -1.04
CA LEU A 148 7.88 6.40 -0.24
C LEU A 148 6.68 6.67 -1.15
N LEU A 149 5.47 6.53 -0.61
CA LEU A 149 4.24 6.89 -1.33
C LEU A 149 4.26 8.35 -1.80
N VAL A 150 4.85 9.25 -1.01
CA VAL A 150 5.03 10.66 -1.39
C VAL A 150 5.95 10.82 -2.60
N ASP A 151 6.96 9.97 -2.75
CA ASP A 151 7.83 9.97 -3.92
C ASP A 151 7.05 9.52 -5.16
N LEU A 152 6.34 8.40 -5.05
CA LEU A 152 5.55 7.85 -6.15
C LEU A 152 4.46 8.83 -6.62
N LYS A 153 3.75 9.48 -5.69
CA LYS A 153 2.75 10.52 -6.01
C LYS A 153 3.35 11.77 -6.66
N SER A 154 4.60 12.10 -6.34
CA SER A 154 5.30 13.25 -6.94
C SER A 154 5.85 12.93 -8.32
N LEU A 155 6.11 11.65 -8.61
CA LEU A 155 6.65 11.18 -9.87
C LEU A 155 5.54 10.83 -10.87
N LEU A 156 4.51 10.09 -10.45
CA LEU A 156 3.52 9.46 -11.32
C LEU A 156 2.17 10.17 -11.29
N SER A 157 1.44 10.07 -12.41
CA SER A 157 0.00 10.39 -12.42
C SER A 157 -0.78 9.36 -11.62
N THR A 158 -2.00 9.71 -11.18
CA THR A 158 -2.89 8.80 -10.44
C THR A 158 -3.10 7.47 -11.17
N ALA A 159 -3.37 7.52 -12.48
CA ALA A 159 -3.56 6.32 -13.29
C ALA A 159 -2.30 5.42 -13.32
N LYS A 160 -1.11 6.01 -13.47
CA LYS A 160 0.14 5.24 -13.46
C LYS A 160 0.52 4.72 -12.08
N LEU A 161 0.15 5.43 -11.02
CA LEU A 161 0.30 4.97 -9.65
C LEU A 161 -0.57 3.73 -9.39
N GLU A 162 -1.80 3.71 -9.88
CA GLU A 162 -2.70 2.56 -9.80
C GLU A 162 -2.16 1.37 -10.60
N GLU A 163 -1.64 1.58 -11.81
CA GLU A 163 -0.95 0.54 -12.59
C GLU A 163 0.23 -0.05 -11.83
N LEU A 164 1.05 0.78 -11.18
CA LEU A 164 2.19 0.35 -10.37
C LEU A 164 1.74 -0.50 -9.17
N PHE A 165 0.67 -0.09 -8.47
CA PHE A 165 0.12 -0.90 -7.38
C PHE A 165 -0.49 -2.20 -7.85
N ARG A 166 -1.19 -2.22 -8.98
CA ARG A 166 -1.71 -3.47 -9.58
C ARG A 166 -0.57 -4.40 -9.96
N ALA A 167 0.54 -3.89 -10.52
CA ALA A 167 1.72 -4.68 -10.82
C ALA A 167 2.40 -5.22 -9.55
N SER A 168 2.51 -4.40 -8.50
CA SER A 168 3.04 -4.80 -7.20
C SER A 168 2.22 -5.92 -6.56
N LEU A 169 0.89 -5.78 -6.56
CA LEU A 169 -0.02 -6.80 -6.05
C LEU A 169 0.11 -8.10 -6.83
N ARG A 170 0.18 -8.03 -8.17
CA ARG A 170 0.41 -9.22 -9.01
C ARG A 170 1.73 -9.91 -8.66
N SER A 171 2.81 -9.14 -8.49
CA SER A 171 4.11 -9.66 -8.06
C SER A 171 4.02 -10.40 -6.72
N PHE A 172 3.32 -9.81 -5.75
CA PHE A 172 3.09 -10.39 -4.42
C PHE A 172 2.29 -11.70 -4.50
N VAL A 173 1.16 -11.71 -5.22
CA VAL A 173 0.34 -12.91 -5.37
C VAL A 173 1.12 -14.02 -6.06
N THR A 174 1.86 -13.71 -7.14
CA THR A 174 2.71 -14.71 -7.82
C THR A 174 3.79 -15.27 -6.89
N ALA A 175 4.43 -14.43 -6.07
CA ALA A 175 5.42 -14.89 -5.08
C ALA A 175 4.81 -15.73 -3.95
N ASN A 176 3.49 -15.67 -3.76
CA ASN A 176 2.76 -16.37 -2.70
C ASN A 176 1.60 -17.21 -3.28
N ALA A 177 1.77 -17.79 -4.47
CA ALA A 177 0.70 -18.47 -5.20
C ALA A 177 0.08 -19.69 -4.47
N GLY A 178 0.76 -20.23 -3.46
CA GLY A 178 0.23 -21.27 -2.56
C GLY A 178 -0.61 -20.76 -1.39
N THR A 179 -0.73 -19.44 -1.23
CA THR A 179 -1.48 -18.80 -0.13
C THR A 179 -2.48 -17.78 -0.64
N TYR A 180 -2.21 -17.13 -1.78
CA TYR A 180 -3.10 -16.12 -2.36
C TYR A 180 -3.30 -16.38 -3.85
N GLN A 181 -4.51 -16.13 -4.33
CA GLN A 181 -4.86 -16.19 -5.75
C GLN A 181 -5.78 -15.02 -6.13
N PHE A 182 -5.69 -14.59 -7.39
CA PHE A 182 -6.65 -13.64 -7.95
C PHE A 182 -8.00 -14.30 -8.21
N PHE A 183 -9.06 -13.52 -8.07
CA PHE A 183 -10.38 -13.97 -8.49
C PHE A 183 -10.37 -14.30 -9.99
N PRO A 184 -11.02 -15.39 -10.45
CA PRO A 184 -10.92 -15.84 -11.84
C PRO A 184 -11.56 -14.91 -12.89
N SER A 185 -12.43 -13.98 -12.46
CA SER A 185 -13.10 -13.05 -13.36
C SER A 185 -12.10 -12.12 -14.07
N PRO A 186 -12.23 -11.94 -15.40
CA PRO A 186 -11.41 -10.99 -16.14
C PRO A 186 -11.47 -9.61 -15.51
N ASP A 187 -10.30 -8.97 -15.40
CA ASP A 187 -10.13 -7.63 -14.83
C ASP A 187 -10.54 -7.40 -13.37
N CYS A 188 -10.97 -8.45 -12.65
CA CYS A 188 -11.19 -8.34 -11.21
C CYS A 188 -9.84 -8.21 -10.47
N PRO A 189 -9.62 -7.13 -9.68
CA PRO A 189 -8.38 -6.96 -8.92
C PRO A 189 -8.38 -7.72 -7.60
N SER A 190 -9.52 -8.32 -7.21
CA SER A 190 -9.68 -8.98 -5.91
C SER A 190 -8.79 -10.21 -5.79
N THR A 191 -8.27 -10.40 -4.57
CA THR A 191 -7.48 -11.56 -4.18
C THR A 191 -8.15 -12.23 -3.00
N TYR A 192 -8.04 -13.55 -2.93
CA TYR A 192 -8.50 -14.34 -1.80
C TYR A 192 -7.35 -15.22 -1.29
N ARG A 193 -7.47 -15.64 -0.04
CA ARG A 193 -6.51 -16.54 0.59
C ARG A 193 -6.96 -17.99 0.38
N ILE A 194 -6.05 -18.84 -0.05
CA ILE A 194 -6.27 -20.28 -0.17
C ILE A 194 -6.14 -20.89 1.23
N ALA A 195 -7.16 -21.56 1.76
CA ALA A 195 -7.03 -22.33 2.99
C ALA A 195 -6.48 -23.73 2.67
N VAL A 196 -5.55 -24.21 3.49
CA VAL A 196 -4.87 -25.51 3.30
C VAL A 196 -5.85 -26.69 3.46
N SER A 197 -7.07 -26.43 3.95
CA SER A 197 -8.14 -27.41 4.18
C SER A 197 -8.98 -27.71 2.93
N ASP A 198 -8.91 -26.88 1.89
CA ASP A 198 -9.86 -26.93 0.76
C ASP A 198 -9.44 -27.89 -0.36
N MET A 199 -8.36 -28.65 -0.17
CA MET A 199 -7.98 -29.73 -1.08
C MET A 199 -8.76 -31.03 -0.84
N GLU A 200 -9.52 -31.14 0.25
CA GLU A 200 -10.40 -32.28 0.51
C GLU A 200 -11.84 -31.80 0.71
N PHE A 201 -12.71 -32.22 -0.21
CA PHE A 201 -14.17 -32.12 -0.13
C PHE A 201 -14.80 -30.73 -0.20
N GLY A 202 -15.20 -30.34 -1.42
CA GLY A 202 -16.53 -29.75 -1.65
C GLY A 202 -16.96 -28.59 -0.76
N ALA A 203 -16.06 -27.68 -0.41
CA ALA A 203 -16.45 -26.41 0.16
C ALA A 203 -17.23 -25.65 -0.92
N SER A 204 -18.54 -25.47 -0.70
CA SER A 204 -19.37 -24.56 -1.48
C SER A 204 -18.84 -23.14 -1.30
N PHE A 205 -17.96 -22.70 -2.20
CA PHE A 205 -17.51 -21.32 -2.24
C PHE A 205 -18.62 -20.46 -2.87
N ASP A 206 -19.67 -20.19 -2.09
CA ASP A 206 -20.64 -19.11 -2.32
C ASP A 206 -20.03 -17.73 -2.00
N ASP A 207 -18.70 -17.60 -2.09
CA ASP A 207 -18.00 -16.33 -1.96
C ASP A 207 -18.16 -15.55 -3.27
N VAL A 208 -19.19 -14.70 -3.30
CA VAL A 208 -19.36 -13.67 -4.32
C VAL A 208 -18.28 -12.62 -4.13
N CYS A 209 -17.56 -12.31 -5.20
CA CYS A 209 -16.58 -11.25 -5.17
C CYS A 209 -17.28 -9.88 -5.10
N ASP A 210 -17.10 -9.11 -4.03
CA ASP A 210 -17.68 -7.76 -3.90
C ASP A 210 -17.26 -6.79 -5.03
N ALA A 211 -16.15 -7.05 -5.72
CA ALA A 211 -15.64 -6.16 -6.77
C ALA A 211 -16.20 -6.46 -8.17
N CYS A 212 -16.49 -7.72 -8.48
CA CYS A 212 -16.96 -8.13 -9.81
C CYS A 212 -18.28 -8.90 -9.80
N TYR A 213 -18.85 -9.14 -8.62
CA TYR A 213 -20.08 -9.88 -8.36
C TYR A 213 -20.11 -11.31 -8.95
N GLY A 214 -18.97 -11.84 -9.39
CA GLY A 214 -18.84 -13.20 -9.85
C GLY A 214 -18.77 -14.18 -8.68
N SER A 215 -19.28 -15.39 -8.86
CA SER A 215 -19.10 -16.48 -7.91
C SER A 215 -17.86 -17.33 -8.26
N MET A 216 -17.18 -17.92 -7.28
CA MET A 216 -16.10 -18.87 -7.56
C MET A 216 -16.63 -20.13 -8.28
N SER A 217 -17.89 -20.49 -8.07
CA SER A 217 -18.57 -21.64 -8.66
C SER A 217 -18.79 -21.52 -10.17
N ASP A 218 -18.84 -20.32 -10.73
CA ASP A 218 -19.13 -20.09 -12.17
C ASP A 218 -18.05 -20.63 -13.13
N ARG A 219 -16.92 -21.18 -12.64
CA ARG A 219 -15.84 -21.69 -13.51
C ARG A 219 -15.23 -23.05 -13.15
N ILE A 220 -15.70 -23.74 -12.10
CA ILE A 220 -15.31 -25.15 -11.89
C ILE A 220 -15.80 -26.04 -13.05
N HIS A 221 -16.77 -25.59 -13.85
CA HIS A 221 -17.27 -26.28 -15.05
C HIS A 221 -16.54 -25.98 -16.38
N MET A 222 -15.45 -25.21 -16.39
CA MET A 222 -14.68 -24.93 -17.63
C MET A 222 -13.26 -25.54 -17.64
N ILE A 223 -12.94 -26.40 -16.68
CA ILE A 223 -11.72 -27.22 -16.71
C ILE A 223 -12.16 -28.69 -16.65
N ASN A 224 -12.60 -29.19 -17.80
CA ASN A 224 -12.56 -30.60 -18.19
C ASN A 224 -12.46 -30.66 -19.71
#